data_AF-A0A355H0K4-F1
#
_entry.id   AF-A0A355H0K4-F1
#
_cell.length_a   1.000
_cell.length_b   1.000
_cell.length_c   1.000
_cell.angle_alpha   90.00
_cell.angle_beta   90.00
_cell.angle_gamma   90.00
#
_symmetry.space_group_name_H-M   'P 1'
#
loop_
_entity.id
_entity.type
_entity.pdbx_description
1 polymer ?
#
loop_
_entity_poly.entity_id
_entity_poly.type
_entity_poly.pdbx_seq_one_letter_code
_entity_poly.pdbx_strand_id
1 'polypeptide(L)'
;AAKKEIARLKARTNVVIVDIHAEATSEKKALGWYLDGEVSAVLGTHTHVQTADNEVLPGGTAYISDAGMTGPFDSVIGIKKDTIIERFLTQIPNKFDVAKNDIRLQGALLDIDPESGKARAIERISVKLNE
;
A
#
# COMPACT_ATOMS: atom_id res chain seq x y z
N ALA A 1 -15.38 -11.79 -6.89
CA ALA A 1 -14.85 -12.41 -5.66
C ALA A 1 -14.92 -11.44 -4.47
N ALA A 2 -14.32 -10.23 -4.55
CA ALA A 2 -14.29 -9.25 -3.46
C ALA A 2 -15.65 -8.97 -2.79
N LYS A 3 -16.69 -8.60 -3.56
CA LYS A 3 -18.05 -8.33 -3.01
C LYS A 3 -18.62 -9.48 -2.17
N LYS A 4 -18.37 -10.73 -2.56
CA LYS A 4 -18.86 -11.91 -1.83
C LYS A 4 -18.19 -12.03 -0.46
N GLU A 5 -16.87 -11.85 -0.39
CA GLU A 5 -16.14 -11.90 0.88
C GLU A 5 -16.45 -10.67 1.75
N ILE A 6 -16.61 -9.49 1.16
CA ILE A 6 -17.05 -8.27 1.87
C ILE A 6 -18.40 -8.52 2.54
N ALA A 7 -19.40 -9.05 1.80
CA ALA A 7 -20.71 -9.36 2.36
C ALA A 7 -20.62 -10.38 3.52
N ARG A 8 -19.76 -11.39 3.39
CA ARG A 8 -19.49 -12.36 4.46
C ARG A 8 -18.87 -11.71 5.69
N LEU A 9 -17.91 -10.81 5.52
CA LEU A 9 -17.23 -10.11 6.62
C LEU A 9 -18.15 -9.10 7.32
N LYS A 10 -19.00 -8.40 6.57
CA LYS A 10 -19.99 -7.44 7.10
C LYS A 10 -21.01 -8.07 8.04
N ALA A 11 -21.23 -9.38 7.97
CA ALA A 11 -22.03 -10.10 8.97
C ALA A 11 -21.35 -10.23 10.34
N ARG A 12 -20.07 -9.88 10.46
CA ARG A 12 -19.25 -10.01 11.69
C ARG A 12 -18.64 -8.70 12.15
N THR A 13 -18.32 -7.79 11.24
CA THR A 13 -17.64 -6.52 11.54
C THR A 13 -18.01 -5.45 10.52
N ASN A 14 -18.19 -4.22 10.98
CA ASN A 14 -18.36 -3.06 10.09
C ASN A 14 -17.03 -2.60 9.50
N VAL A 15 -15.92 -2.87 10.18
CA VAL A 15 -14.57 -2.49 9.76
C VAL A 15 -13.98 -3.54 8.84
N VAL A 16 -13.71 -3.16 7.59
CA VAL A 16 -13.15 -4.03 6.55
C VAL A 16 -12.02 -3.29 5.84
N ILE A 17 -10.83 -3.89 5.82
CA ILE A 17 -9.65 -3.33 5.16
C ILE A 17 -9.27 -4.24 3.99
N VAL A 18 -9.00 -3.66 2.84
CA VAL A 18 -8.56 -4.36 1.62
C VAL A 18 -7.13 -3.94 1.30
N ASP A 19 -6.23 -4.91 1.22
CA ASP A 19 -4.90 -4.74 0.61
C ASP A 19 -4.98 -5.17 -0.86
N ILE A 20 -4.71 -4.24 -1.78
CA ILE A 20 -4.60 -4.53 -3.21
C ILE A 20 -3.12 -4.57 -3.64
N HIS A 21 -2.58 -5.78 -3.72
CA HIS A 21 -1.24 -6.05 -4.22
C HIS A 21 -1.23 -6.08 -5.74
N ALA A 22 -0.93 -4.95 -6.38
CA ALA A 22 -1.01 -4.80 -7.84
C ALA A 22 0.05 -3.80 -8.36
N GLU A 23 0.36 -3.87 -9.64
CA GLU A 23 1.31 -2.95 -10.28
C GLU A 23 0.61 -1.71 -10.84
N ALA A 24 -0.48 -1.92 -11.61
CA ALA A 24 -1.13 -0.84 -12.34
C ALA A 24 -1.92 0.11 -11.42
N THR A 25 -1.55 1.38 -11.41
CA THR A 25 -2.26 2.42 -10.65
C THR A 25 -3.72 2.56 -11.08
N SER A 26 -4.03 2.32 -12.35
CA SER A 26 -5.40 2.33 -12.86
C SER A 26 -6.27 1.23 -12.24
N GLU A 27 -5.73 0.02 -12.07
CA GLU A 27 -6.42 -1.10 -11.42
C GLU A 27 -6.66 -0.80 -9.93
N LYS A 28 -5.66 -0.25 -9.25
CA LYS A 28 -5.78 0.18 -7.85
C LYS A 28 -6.84 1.25 -7.66
N LYS A 29 -6.82 2.31 -8.47
CA LYS A 29 -7.78 3.41 -8.39
C LYS A 29 -9.19 2.94 -8.74
N ALA A 30 -9.31 2.09 -9.76
CA ALA A 30 -10.60 1.49 -10.14
C ALA A 30 -11.18 0.65 -8.99
N LEU A 31 -10.37 -0.16 -8.30
CA LEU A 31 -10.85 -0.93 -7.16
C LEU A 31 -11.25 -0.03 -5.98
N GLY A 32 -10.47 1.02 -5.72
CA GLY A 32 -10.81 2.03 -4.70
C GLY A 32 -12.20 2.62 -4.93
N TRP A 33 -12.48 3.10 -6.15
CA TRP A 33 -13.80 3.61 -6.52
C TRP A 33 -14.91 2.55 -6.51
N TYR A 34 -14.60 1.32 -6.94
CA TYR A 34 -15.56 0.22 -6.99
C TYR A 34 -16.02 -0.27 -5.61
N LEU A 35 -15.19 -0.06 -4.58
CA LEU A 35 -15.45 -0.47 -3.20
C LEU A 35 -15.76 0.70 -2.26
N ASP A 36 -15.80 1.93 -2.77
CA ASP A 36 -16.11 3.11 -1.96
C ASP A 36 -17.47 2.99 -1.27
N GLY A 37 -17.49 3.27 0.04
CA GLY A 37 -18.65 3.13 0.91
C GLY A 37 -18.98 1.70 1.36
N GLU A 38 -18.32 0.67 0.80
CA GLU A 38 -18.54 -0.72 1.19
C GLU A 38 -17.48 -1.27 2.14
N VAL A 39 -16.27 -0.70 2.10
CA VAL A 39 -15.15 -1.06 2.98
C VAL A 39 -14.59 0.17 3.68
N SER A 40 -13.87 -0.04 4.78
CA SER A 40 -13.26 1.05 5.55
C SER A 40 -12.03 1.61 4.85
N ALA A 41 -11.23 0.75 4.22
CA ALA A 41 -10.03 1.17 3.51
C ALA A 41 -9.68 0.24 2.35
N VAL A 42 -9.09 0.81 1.30
CA VAL A 42 -8.41 0.13 0.20
C VAL A 42 -6.98 0.66 0.11
N LEU A 43 -6.00 -0.15 0.50
CA LEU A 43 -4.58 0.21 0.54
C LEU A 43 -3.84 -0.55 -0.55
N GLY A 44 -3.23 0.16 -1.49
CA GLY A 44 -2.36 -0.48 -2.47
C GLY A 44 -1.02 -0.90 -1.89
N THR A 45 -0.45 -1.97 -2.41
CA THR A 45 0.94 -2.42 -2.15
C THR A 45 1.57 -2.90 -3.47
N HIS A 46 2.81 -3.42 -3.42
CA HIS A 46 3.62 -4.02 -4.50
C HIS A 46 4.76 -3.13 -5.03
N THR A 47 4.51 -1.85 -5.32
CA THR A 47 5.48 -1.06 -6.11
C THR A 47 6.66 -0.55 -5.27
N HIS A 48 6.57 -0.70 -3.94
CA HIS A 48 7.56 -0.27 -2.94
C HIS A 48 7.83 1.24 -2.90
N VAL A 49 7.03 2.05 -3.58
CA VAL A 49 7.13 3.52 -3.58
C VAL A 49 5.82 4.10 -3.07
N GLN A 50 5.83 4.63 -1.84
CA GLN A 50 4.64 5.23 -1.25
C GLN A 50 4.13 6.41 -2.10
N THR A 51 2.84 6.39 -2.43
CA THR A 51 2.20 7.46 -3.17
C THR A 51 1.71 8.57 -2.25
N ALA A 52 1.50 9.78 -2.78
CA ALA A 52 1.01 10.94 -2.03
C ALA A 52 -0.48 11.24 -2.29
N ASP A 53 -1.25 10.23 -2.71
CA ASP A 53 -2.66 10.34 -3.10
C ASP A 53 -3.61 9.78 -2.03
N ASN A 54 -3.18 9.76 -0.77
CA ASN A 54 -4.00 9.29 0.34
C ASN A 54 -5.20 10.23 0.56
N GLU A 55 -6.40 9.68 0.54
CA GLU A 55 -7.64 10.44 0.73
C GLU A 55 -8.74 9.57 1.33
N VAL A 56 -9.76 10.20 1.92
CA VAL A 56 -11.03 9.54 2.21
C VAL A 56 -11.96 9.83 1.05
N LEU A 57 -12.41 8.78 0.36
CA LEU A 57 -13.31 8.87 -0.77
C LEU A 57 -14.73 9.31 -0.33
N PRO A 58 -15.58 9.82 -1.24
CA PRO A 58 -16.90 10.35 -0.90
C PRO A 58 -17.82 9.39 -0.13
N GLY A 59 -17.73 8.09 -0.35
CA GLY A 59 -18.48 7.05 0.37
C GLY A 59 -17.96 6.77 1.78
N GLY A 60 -16.80 7.30 2.14
CA GLY A 60 -16.15 7.13 3.45
C GLY A 60 -15.10 6.03 3.49
N THR A 61 -14.60 5.56 2.34
CA THR A 61 -13.49 4.60 2.26
C THR A 61 -12.16 5.33 2.20
N ALA A 62 -11.22 5.02 3.10
CA ALA A 62 -9.84 5.49 3.00
C ALA A 62 -9.12 4.81 1.83
N TYR A 63 -8.32 5.56 1.07
CA TYR A 63 -7.64 5.07 -0.11
C TYR A 63 -6.20 5.58 -0.18
N ILE A 64 -5.27 4.73 -0.66
CA ILE A 64 -3.93 5.13 -1.13
C ILE A 64 -3.48 4.15 -2.23
N SER A 65 -2.85 4.65 -3.29
CA SER A 65 -2.39 3.79 -4.40
C SER A 65 -1.18 2.91 -4.04
N ASP A 66 -0.29 3.32 -3.15
CA ASP A 66 0.71 2.41 -2.58
C ASP A 66 1.11 2.86 -1.18
N ALA A 67 1.03 1.96 -0.20
CA ALA A 67 1.50 2.19 1.16
C ALA A 67 3.03 2.30 1.24
N GLY A 68 3.74 1.85 0.19
CA GLY A 68 5.18 1.85 0.08
C GLY A 68 5.82 0.58 0.63
N MET A 69 7.08 0.69 1.03
CA MET A 69 7.87 -0.42 1.56
C MET A 69 8.44 -0.06 2.94
N THR A 70 8.45 -1.05 3.84
CA THR A 70 9.29 -1.00 5.03
C THR A 70 10.56 -1.79 4.78
N GLY A 71 11.71 -1.12 4.74
CA GLY A 71 12.97 -1.72 4.31
C GLY A 71 14.03 -0.68 3.94
N PRO A 72 15.11 -1.09 3.25
CA PRO A 72 16.23 -0.21 2.91
C PRO A 72 15.87 0.76 1.79
N PHE A 73 16.02 2.07 2.02
CA PHE A 73 15.77 3.12 1.04
C PHE A 73 17.02 3.53 0.26
N ASP A 74 18.21 3.21 0.78
CA ASP A 74 19.45 3.31 0.03
C ASP A 74 19.60 2.08 -0.88
N SER A 75 18.63 1.91 -1.78
CA SER A 75 18.42 0.72 -2.58
C SER A 75 17.62 1.03 -3.85
N VAL A 76 17.49 0.05 -4.75
CA VAL A 76 16.45 0.04 -5.79
C VAL A 76 15.42 -0.99 -5.39
N ILE A 77 14.26 -0.54 -4.91
CA ILE A 77 13.10 -1.39 -4.58
C ILE A 77 13.45 -2.47 -3.52
N GLY A 78 14.43 -2.19 -2.65
CA GLY A 78 14.89 -3.10 -1.59
C GLY A 78 16.20 -3.83 -1.90
N ILE A 79 16.68 -3.76 -3.15
CA ILE A 79 17.87 -4.49 -3.64
C ILE A 79 19.06 -3.54 -3.78
N LYS A 80 20.30 -4.05 -3.62
CA LYS A 80 21.53 -3.27 -3.83
C LYS A 80 21.51 -2.55 -5.18
N LYS A 81 21.80 -1.24 -5.17
CA LYS A 81 21.75 -0.36 -6.34
C LYS A 81 22.60 -0.88 -7.50
N ASP A 82 23.87 -1.20 -7.22
CA ASP A 82 24.85 -1.60 -8.24
C ASP A 82 24.40 -2.86 -9.00
N THR A 83 23.86 -3.84 -8.27
CA THR A 83 23.33 -5.09 -8.84
C THR A 83 22.20 -4.85 -9.85
N ILE A 84 21.29 -3.94 -9.53
CA ILE A 84 20.15 -3.61 -10.40
C ILE A 84 20.59 -2.76 -11.58
N ILE A 85 21.47 -1.78 -11.35
CA ILE A 85 22.04 -0.93 -12.41
C ILE A 85 22.79 -1.78 -13.43
N GLU A 86 23.68 -2.68 -12.99
CA GLU A 86 24.41 -3.58 -13.87
C GLU A 86 23.47 -4.47 -14.68
N ARG A 87 22.43 -5.03 -14.04
CA ARG A 87 21.42 -5.84 -14.74
C ARG A 87 20.73 -5.05 -15.86
N PHE A 88 20.37 -3.78 -15.62
CA PHE A 88 19.74 -2.95 -16.65
C PHE A 88 20.69 -2.58 -17.79
N LEU A 89 21.97 -2.31 -17.47
CA LEU A 89 22.98 -1.95 -18.48
C LEU A 89 23.39 -3.15 -19.35
N THR A 90 23.58 -4.32 -18.73
CA THR A 90 24.13 -5.50 -19.40
C THR A 90 23.06 -6.45 -19.92
N GLN A 91 21.84 -6.35 -19.40
CA GLN A 91 20.75 -7.32 -19.59
C GLN A 91 21.11 -8.74 -19.11
N ILE A 92 22.18 -8.89 -18.32
CA ILE A 92 22.61 -10.15 -17.75
C ILE A 92 21.87 -10.38 -16.41
N PRO A 93 21.33 -11.59 -16.17
CA PRO A 93 20.72 -11.92 -14.89
C PRO A 93 21.72 -11.86 -13.73
N ASN A 94 21.40 -11.08 -12.71
CA ASN A 94 22.17 -10.96 -11.47
C ASN A 94 21.40 -11.52 -10.27
N LYS A 95 22.13 -11.99 -9.25
CA LYS A 95 21.53 -12.37 -7.97
C LYS A 95 21.01 -11.13 -7.25
N PHE A 96 19.82 -11.22 -6.67
CA PHE A 96 19.24 -10.12 -5.90
C PHE A 96 19.70 -10.17 -4.44
N ASP A 97 20.61 -9.27 -4.10
CA ASP A 97 21.05 -9.05 -2.74
C ASP A 97 20.25 -7.91 -2.09
N VAL A 98 19.63 -8.19 -0.94
CA VAL A 98 18.90 -7.19 -0.16
C VAL A 98 19.87 -6.12 0.36
N ALA A 99 19.52 -4.85 0.18
CA ALA A 99 20.27 -3.72 0.73
C ALA A 99 20.11 -3.64 2.26
N LYS A 100 20.99 -2.89 2.94
CA LYS A 100 21.00 -2.84 4.43
C LYS A 100 20.91 -1.43 5.01
N ASN A 101 21.20 -0.41 4.21
CA ASN A 101 21.30 0.96 4.69
C ASN A 101 19.98 1.72 4.56
N ASP A 102 19.82 2.75 5.40
CA ASP A 102 18.68 3.67 5.39
C ASP A 102 17.33 2.94 5.52
N ILE A 103 17.16 2.15 6.57
CA ILE A 103 15.90 1.47 6.84
C ILE A 103 14.83 2.51 7.18
N ARG A 104 13.72 2.47 6.46
CA ARG A 104 12.55 3.31 6.75
C ARG A 104 11.31 2.43 6.87
N LEU A 105 10.40 2.85 7.74
CA LEU A 105 9.07 2.27 7.86
C LEU A 105 8.09 3.15 7.09
N GLN A 106 7.36 2.52 6.17
CA GLN A 106 6.24 3.15 5.46
C GLN A 106 4.95 2.38 5.71
N GLY A 107 3.84 3.14 5.78
CA GLY A 107 2.51 2.61 5.94
C GLY A 107 1.45 3.72 5.94
N ALA A 108 0.23 3.37 6.35
CA ALA A 108 -0.88 4.31 6.50
C ALA A 108 -1.50 4.17 7.89
N LEU A 109 -1.71 5.30 8.56
CA LEU A 109 -2.49 5.41 9.79
C LEU A 109 -3.94 5.74 9.43
N LEU A 110 -4.87 4.96 9.97
CA LEU A 110 -6.29 5.08 9.69
C LEU A 110 -7.06 5.43 10.97
N ASP A 111 -7.92 6.43 10.90
CA ASP A 111 -8.99 6.64 11.88
C ASP A 111 -10.29 6.12 11.28
N ILE A 112 -10.89 5.11 11.91
CA ILE A 112 -12.11 4.44 11.42
C ILE A 112 -13.14 4.45 12.55
N ASP A 113 -14.35 4.90 12.22
CA ASP A 113 -15.49 4.77 13.10
C ASP A 113 -15.95 3.31 13.17
N PRO A 114 -15.89 2.63 14.33
CA PRO A 114 -16.22 1.21 14.43
C PRO A 114 -17.72 0.93 14.25
N GLU A 115 -18.58 1.92 14.53
CA GLU A 115 -20.03 1.76 14.38
C GLU A 115 -20.44 1.80 12.91
N SER A 116 -20.05 2.82 12.14
CA SER A 116 -20.38 2.90 10.72
C SER A 116 -19.43 2.12 9.80
N GLY A 117 -18.21 1.85 10.27
CA GLY A 117 -17.13 1.29 9.45
C GLY A 117 -16.50 2.29 8.48
N LYS A 118 -16.84 3.58 8.54
CA LYS A 118 -16.29 4.62 7.66
C LYS A 118 -14.98 5.17 8.20
N ALA A 119 -14.04 5.46 7.30
CA ALA A 119 -12.83 6.18 7.64
C ALA A 119 -13.12 7.67 7.86
N ARG A 120 -12.53 8.24 8.91
CA ARG A 120 -12.53 9.67 9.22
C ARG A 120 -11.28 10.36 8.69
N ALA A 121 -10.14 9.65 8.72
CA ALA A 121 -8.86 10.16 8.25
C ALA A 121 -7.95 9.02 7.78
N ILE A 122 -7.03 9.38 6.88
CA ILE A 122 -5.87 8.57 6.49
C ILE A 122 -4.63 9.46 6.44
N GLU A 123 -3.57 9.04 7.13
CA GLU A 123 -2.28 9.72 7.14
C GLU A 123 -1.17 8.77 6.71
N ARG A 124 -0.23 9.27 5.90
CA ARG A 124 0.94 8.48 5.50
C ARG A 124 1.96 8.48 6.62
N ILE A 125 2.48 7.30 6.93
CA ILE A 125 3.65 7.12 7.78
C ILE A 125 4.84 6.87 6.87
N SER A 126 5.91 7.65 7.05
CA SER A 126 7.20 7.45 6.39
C SER A 126 8.28 7.97 7.31
N VAL A 127 8.85 7.05 8.10
CA VAL A 127 9.81 7.38 9.16
C VAL A 127 11.10 6.62 8.94
N LYS A 128 12.23 7.32 9.05
CA LYS A 128 13.54 6.67 9.10
C LYS A 128 13.70 6.01 10.46
N LEU A 129 14.04 4.72 10.46
CA LEU A 129 14.34 3.99 11.68
C LEU A 129 15.80 4.26 12.05
N ASN A 130 16.03 4.79 13.25
CA ASN A 130 17.36 4.85 13.82
C ASN A 130 17.69 3.47 14.39
N GLU A 131 18.88 2.95 14.09
CA GLU A 131 19.44 1.80 14.81
C GLU A 131 19.78 2.18 16.26
#